data_AF-A0A4U2YAD8-F1
#
_entry.id   AF-A0A4U2YAD8-F1
#
_cell.length_a   1.000
_cell.length_b   1.000
_cell.length_c   1.000
_cell.angle_alpha   90.00
_cell.angle_beta   90.00
_cell.angle_gamma   90.00
#
_symmetry.space_group_name_H-M   'P 1'
#
loop_
_entity.id
_entity.type
_entity.pdbx_description
1 polymer ?
#
loop_
_entity_poly.entity_id
_entity_poly.type
_entity_poly.pdbx_seq_one_letter_code
_entity_poly.pdbx_strand_id
1 'polypeptide(L)'
;MKQLGSLLLAEIIKEHRHSFHSKMIYFSLLVWPVINFVTAYYSFAPFRMGADSPLARFISYEQLPLFLLTGYLGYIFYWCLVQSSWQMSFERQAGTMEMIFISPVNRLAFLYGRSLSSLIEGVWLFFCFALLALYFVDGIQLSGWWAPPLAFLILLVSAIVWGGFLCVLFLFSRDSSFLYTVLDEPMLIFSGVRLPPMAFPVWAKVISFCFPLTYALQLIRELLMEGASLQTMLPSMGLLAAVLLVLVTATFVLLKQAEKHMKKTGNMVMY
;
A
#
# COMPACT_ATOMS: atom_id res chain seq x y z
N MET A 1 -2.83 20.23 19.37
CA MET A 1 -2.81 18.76 19.62
C MET A 1 -4.20 18.16 19.79
N LYS A 2 -5.07 18.68 20.68
CA LYS A 2 -6.44 18.14 20.86
C LYS A 2 -7.27 18.06 19.56
N GLN A 3 -7.19 19.08 18.69
CA GLN A 3 -7.90 19.11 17.40
C GLN A 3 -7.42 18.06 16.37
N LEU A 4 -6.14 17.68 16.39
CA LEU A 4 -5.60 16.65 15.50
C LEU A 4 -6.06 15.26 15.93
N GLY A 5 -6.02 14.99 17.24
CA GLY A 5 -6.52 13.72 17.78
C GLY A 5 -8.01 13.52 17.52
N SER A 6 -8.83 14.58 17.70
CA SER A 6 -10.26 14.50 17.41
C SER A 6 -10.55 14.29 15.91
N LEU A 7 -9.76 14.91 15.03
CA LEU A 7 -9.88 14.72 13.58
C LEU A 7 -9.60 13.27 13.19
N LEU A 8 -8.47 12.73 13.67
CA LEU A 8 -8.09 11.35 13.39
C LEU A 8 -9.16 10.37 13.87
N LEU A 9 -9.66 10.56 15.09
CA LEU A 9 -10.70 9.71 15.66
C LEU A 9 -12.00 9.82 14.85
N ALA A 10 -12.39 11.03 14.44
CA ALA A 10 -13.57 11.24 13.60
C ALA A 10 -13.43 10.54 12.24
N GLU A 11 -12.26 10.62 11.60
CA GLU A 11 -11.99 9.98 10.32
C GLU A 11 -12.00 8.44 10.45
N ILE A 12 -11.44 7.90 11.53
CA ILE A 12 -11.50 6.47 11.85
C ILE A 12 -12.95 6.00 12.02
N ILE A 13 -13.76 6.73 12.80
CA ILE A 13 -15.17 6.37 12.99
C ILE A 13 -15.94 6.46 11.68
N LYS A 14 -15.66 7.50 10.86
CA LYS A 14 -16.32 7.71 9.57
C LYS A 14 -16.00 6.57 8.61
N GLU A 15 -14.72 6.28 8.38
CA GLU A 15 -14.28 5.19 7.50
C GLU A 15 -14.83 3.86 7.96
N HIS A 16 -14.79 3.57 9.27
CA HIS A 16 -15.29 2.32 9.79
C HIS A 16 -16.79 2.14 9.56
N ARG A 17 -17.57 3.18 9.80
CA ARG A 17 -19.02 3.13 9.51
C ARG A 17 -19.25 2.96 8.02
N HIS A 18 -18.56 3.74 7.18
CA HIS A 18 -18.72 3.73 5.73
C HIS A 18 -18.32 2.38 5.10
N SER A 19 -17.21 1.81 5.53
CA SER A 19 -16.64 0.59 4.97
C SER A 19 -17.26 -0.67 5.58
N PHE A 20 -17.69 -0.66 6.85
CA PHE A 20 -18.10 -1.87 7.59
C PHE A 20 -19.55 -1.85 8.08
N HIS A 21 -20.48 -1.49 7.20
CA HIS A 21 -21.91 -1.58 7.49
C HIS A 21 -22.43 -3.03 7.70
N SER A 22 -21.69 -4.04 7.24
CA SER A 22 -22.08 -5.46 7.32
C SER A 22 -20.93 -6.36 7.73
N LYS A 23 -21.24 -7.39 8.53
CA LYS A 23 -20.29 -8.43 8.93
C LYS A 23 -19.70 -9.20 7.73
N MET A 24 -20.44 -9.26 6.61
CA MET A 24 -19.93 -9.87 5.37
C MET A 24 -18.71 -9.17 4.81
N ILE A 25 -18.51 -7.88 5.09
CA ILE A 25 -17.40 -7.11 4.53
C ILE A 25 -16.07 -7.55 5.16
N TYR A 26 -16.06 -7.86 6.46
CA TYR A 26 -14.89 -8.47 7.11
C TYR A 26 -14.55 -9.82 6.46
N PHE A 27 -15.57 -10.63 6.19
CA PHE A 27 -15.36 -11.93 5.53
C PHE A 27 -14.81 -11.76 4.10
N SER A 28 -15.41 -10.90 3.29
CA SER A 28 -14.97 -10.68 1.90
C SER A 28 -13.55 -10.10 1.83
N LEU A 29 -13.16 -9.23 2.77
CA LEU A 29 -11.81 -8.68 2.85
C LEU A 29 -10.75 -9.74 3.08
N LEU A 30 -11.05 -10.86 3.74
CA LEU A 30 -10.12 -11.98 3.88
C LEU A 30 -10.14 -12.90 2.66
N VAL A 31 -11.35 -13.19 2.15
CA VAL A 31 -11.54 -14.10 1.02
C VAL A 31 -10.79 -13.64 -0.23
N TRP A 32 -10.86 -12.36 -0.59
CA TRP A 32 -10.23 -11.84 -1.81
C TRP A 32 -8.69 -11.99 -1.82
N PRO A 33 -7.96 -11.56 -0.78
CA PRO A 33 -6.54 -11.86 -0.62
C PRO A 33 -6.18 -13.33 -0.70
N VAL A 34 -6.96 -14.20 -0.05
CA VAL A 34 -6.68 -15.65 -0.05
C VAL A 34 -6.85 -16.19 -1.46
N ILE A 35 -7.94 -15.84 -2.15
CA ILE A 35 -8.16 -16.22 -3.55
C ILE A 35 -7.03 -15.72 -4.42
N ASN A 36 -6.62 -14.46 -4.28
CA ASN A 36 -5.53 -13.88 -5.07
C ASN A 36 -4.19 -14.58 -4.84
N PHE A 37 -3.87 -14.89 -3.59
CA PHE A 37 -2.67 -15.65 -3.23
C PHE A 37 -2.71 -17.07 -3.83
N VAL A 38 -3.81 -17.79 -3.63
CA VAL A 38 -4.02 -19.14 -4.18
C VAL A 38 -3.93 -19.12 -5.71
N THR A 39 -4.58 -18.16 -6.35
CA THR A 39 -4.56 -17.98 -7.81
C THR A 39 -3.14 -17.73 -8.29
N ALA A 40 -2.38 -16.86 -7.62
CA ALA A 40 -0.99 -16.61 -7.98
C ALA A 40 -0.12 -17.86 -7.80
N TYR A 41 -0.26 -18.57 -6.68
CA TYR A 41 0.49 -19.81 -6.42
C TYR A 41 0.22 -20.86 -7.51
N TYR A 42 -1.05 -21.13 -7.82
CA TYR A 42 -1.40 -22.08 -8.88
C TYR A 42 -1.07 -21.59 -10.29
N SER A 43 -0.97 -20.27 -10.51
CA SER A 43 -0.46 -19.74 -11.78
C SER A 43 1.01 -20.10 -12.01
N PHE A 44 1.79 -20.31 -10.95
CA PHE A 44 3.17 -20.76 -11.04
C PHE A 44 3.34 -22.29 -11.10
N ALA A 45 2.37 -23.06 -10.59
CA ALA A 45 2.38 -24.51 -10.59
C ALA A 45 2.64 -25.20 -11.96
N PRO A 46 2.09 -24.71 -13.11
CA PRO A 46 2.34 -25.35 -14.40
C PRO A 46 3.75 -25.06 -14.97
N PHE A 47 4.48 -24.09 -14.44
CA PHE A 47 5.82 -23.77 -14.90
C PHE A 47 6.86 -24.70 -14.27
N ARG A 48 7.82 -25.16 -15.09
CA ARG A 48 8.97 -25.92 -14.59
C ARG A 48 9.85 -25.02 -13.74
N MET A 49 9.64 -25.05 -12.41
CA MET A 49 10.43 -24.31 -11.42
C MET A 49 11.61 -25.13 -10.88
N GLY A 50 12.20 -25.98 -11.72
CA GLY A 50 13.46 -26.67 -11.39
C GLY A 50 14.66 -25.73 -11.47
N ALA A 51 15.83 -26.22 -11.07
CA ALA A 51 17.10 -25.47 -11.11
C ALA A 51 17.46 -24.93 -12.51
N ASP A 52 16.94 -25.56 -13.58
CA ASP A 52 17.16 -25.15 -14.97
C ASP A 52 16.31 -23.95 -15.41
N SER A 53 15.38 -23.50 -14.58
CA SER A 53 14.49 -22.38 -14.93
C SER A 53 15.20 -21.03 -14.78
N PRO A 54 14.99 -20.06 -15.70
CA PRO A 54 15.55 -18.71 -15.55
C PRO A 54 15.12 -18.00 -14.24
N LEU A 55 13.96 -18.39 -13.68
CA LEU A 55 13.40 -17.86 -12.45
C LEU A 55 14.08 -18.42 -11.19
N ALA A 56 14.65 -19.62 -11.25
CA ALA A 56 15.40 -20.21 -10.13
C ALA A 56 16.62 -19.36 -9.72
N ARG A 57 17.11 -18.48 -10.59
CA ARG A 57 18.16 -17.50 -10.28
C ARG A 57 17.73 -16.43 -9.28
N PHE A 58 16.42 -16.19 -9.17
CA PHE A 58 15.87 -15.12 -8.35
C PHE A 58 15.00 -15.63 -7.20
N ILE A 59 14.30 -16.76 -7.38
CA ILE A 59 13.45 -17.36 -6.35
C ILE A 59 13.62 -18.88 -6.39
N SER A 60 14.04 -19.46 -5.27
CA SER A 60 14.02 -20.91 -5.07
C SER A 60 12.59 -21.42 -4.92
N TYR A 61 12.26 -22.58 -5.49
CA TYR A 61 10.91 -23.16 -5.44
C TYR A 61 10.37 -23.29 -4.00
N GLU A 62 11.23 -23.68 -3.05
CA GLU A 62 10.87 -23.81 -1.63
C GLU A 62 10.47 -22.48 -0.99
N GLN A 63 11.02 -21.36 -1.46
CA GLN A 63 10.76 -20.02 -0.94
C GLN A 63 9.62 -19.31 -1.67
N LEU A 64 9.08 -19.90 -2.75
CA LEU A 64 8.00 -19.30 -3.54
C LEU A 64 6.73 -19.00 -2.70
N PRO A 65 6.24 -19.90 -1.82
CA PRO A 65 5.09 -19.59 -0.97
C PRO A 65 5.35 -18.39 -0.07
N LEU A 66 6.54 -18.32 0.56
CA LEU A 66 6.95 -17.21 1.42
C LEU A 66 7.07 -15.89 0.64
N PHE A 67 7.65 -15.95 -0.56
CA PHE A 67 7.81 -14.80 -1.45
C PHE A 67 6.46 -14.20 -1.87
N LEU A 68 5.52 -15.05 -2.28
CA LEU A 68 4.18 -14.64 -2.68
C LEU A 68 3.39 -14.13 -1.48
N LEU A 69 3.51 -14.80 -0.33
CA LEU A 69 2.79 -14.41 0.88
C LEU A 69 3.24 -13.03 1.36
N THR A 70 4.55 -12.78 1.44
CA THR A 70 5.09 -11.47 1.82
C THR A 70 4.72 -10.40 0.81
N GLY A 71 4.73 -10.74 -0.49
CA GLY A 71 4.29 -9.88 -1.58
C GLY A 71 2.83 -9.46 -1.43
N TYR A 72 1.91 -10.41 -1.28
CA TYR A 72 0.49 -10.14 -1.16
C TYR A 72 0.15 -9.41 0.14
N LEU A 73 0.82 -9.73 1.25
CA LEU A 73 0.70 -8.98 2.49
C LEU A 73 1.02 -7.50 2.29
N GLY A 74 2.16 -7.19 1.68
CA GLY A 74 2.53 -5.81 1.37
C GLY A 74 1.54 -5.15 0.42
N TYR A 75 1.12 -5.87 -0.62
CA TYR A 75 0.14 -5.38 -1.59
C TYR A 75 -1.17 -4.97 -0.93
N ILE A 76 -1.71 -5.76 0.00
CA ILE A 76 -3.02 -5.47 0.58
C ILE A 76 -3.01 -4.17 1.40
N PHE A 77 -1.91 -3.86 2.10
CA PHE A 77 -1.76 -2.56 2.77
C PHE A 77 -1.89 -1.40 1.80
N TYR A 78 -1.20 -1.52 0.67
CA TYR A 78 -1.23 -0.50 -0.37
C TYR A 78 -2.61 -0.43 -1.04
N TRP A 79 -3.20 -1.58 -1.33
CA TRP A 79 -4.51 -1.70 -1.95
C TRP A 79 -5.61 -1.06 -1.09
N CYS A 80 -5.64 -1.29 0.22
CA CYS A 80 -6.59 -0.66 1.14
C CYS A 80 -6.52 0.88 1.06
N LEU A 81 -5.31 1.42 0.93
CA LEU A 81 -5.11 2.87 0.82
C LEU A 81 -5.53 3.41 -0.54
N VAL A 82 -5.17 2.72 -1.62
CA VAL A 82 -5.58 3.08 -2.98
C VAL A 82 -7.11 3.08 -3.07
N GLN A 83 -7.77 2.08 -2.47
CA GLN A 83 -9.22 2.01 -2.32
C GLN A 83 -9.79 3.18 -1.52
N SER A 84 -9.21 3.52 -0.36
CA SER A 84 -9.67 4.67 0.43
C SER A 84 -9.47 6.00 -0.31
N SER A 85 -8.37 6.17 -1.04
CA SER A 85 -8.16 7.33 -1.92
C SER A 85 -9.19 7.39 -3.04
N TRP A 86 -9.56 6.26 -3.64
CA TRP A 86 -10.62 6.19 -4.65
C TRP A 86 -11.97 6.61 -4.07
N GLN A 87 -12.33 6.10 -2.89
CA GLN A 87 -13.59 6.42 -2.21
C GLN A 87 -13.75 7.91 -1.90
N MET A 88 -12.64 8.61 -1.62
CA MET A 88 -12.62 10.06 -1.43
C MET A 88 -13.21 10.82 -2.62
N SER A 89 -13.15 10.24 -3.83
CA SER A 89 -13.72 10.85 -5.02
C SER A 89 -15.25 10.85 -5.02
N PHE A 90 -15.88 9.84 -4.40
CA PHE A 90 -17.32 9.86 -4.16
C PHE A 90 -17.70 10.90 -3.11
N GLU A 91 -16.89 11.08 -2.06
CA GLU A 91 -17.09 12.17 -1.09
C GLU A 91 -16.98 13.57 -1.73
N ARG A 92 -16.12 13.69 -2.76
CA ARG A 92 -16.01 14.91 -3.58
C ARG A 92 -17.29 15.15 -4.37
N GLN A 93 -17.79 14.14 -5.06
CA GLN A 93 -19.03 14.22 -5.84
C GLN A 93 -20.26 14.48 -4.96
N ALA A 94 -20.28 13.96 -3.74
CA ALA A 94 -21.34 14.19 -2.76
C ALA A 94 -21.27 15.57 -2.08
N GLY A 95 -20.24 16.38 -2.34
CA GLY A 95 -20.06 17.72 -1.77
C GLY A 95 -19.56 17.76 -0.32
N THR A 96 -19.36 16.60 0.33
CA THR A 96 -18.83 16.53 1.71
C THR A 96 -17.41 17.06 1.80
N MET A 97 -16.61 16.82 0.76
CA MET A 97 -15.24 17.34 0.69
C MET A 97 -15.18 18.87 0.72
N GLU A 98 -16.15 19.55 0.09
CA GLU A 98 -16.20 21.02 0.09
C GLU A 98 -16.36 21.57 1.50
N MET A 99 -17.22 20.94 2.31
CA MET A 99 -17.41 21.29 3.72
C MET A 99 -16.12 21.11 4.54
N ILE A 100 -15.37 20.03 4.29
CA ILE A 100 -14.11 19.74 4.99
C ILE A 100 -13.06 20.82 4.68
N PHE A 101 -12.96 21.30 3.45
CA PHE A 101 -11.97 22.33 3.10
C PHE A 101 -12.34 23.74 3.57
N ILE A 102 -13.64 24.03 3.79
CA ILE A 102 -14.07 25.29 4.40
C ILE A 102 -13.79 25.29 5.91
N SER A 103 -13.80 24.11 6.54
CA SER A 103 -13.47 23.98 7.96
C SER A 103 -12.02 24.37 8.27
N PRO A 104 -11.70 24.80 9.51
CA PRO A 104 -10.35 25.17 9.93
C PRO A 104 -9.44 23.94 10.18
N VAL A 105 -9.66 22.83 9.47
CA VAL A 105 -8.91 21.58 9.62
C VAL A 105 -7.62 21.63 8.80
N ASN A 106 -6.55 21.03 9.34
CA ASN A 106 -5.32 20.84 8.59
C ASN A 106 -5.54 19.76 7.51
N ARG A 107 -5.44 20.16 6.24
CA ARG A 107 -5.74 19.31 5.07
C ARG A 107 -4.77 18.14 4.94
N LEU A 108 -3.49 18.33 5.28
CA LEU A 108 -2.51 17.24 5.31
C LEU A 108 -2.86 16.21 6.38
N ALA A 109 -3.27 16.69 7.57
CA ALA A 109 -3.68 15.81 8.66
C ALA A 109 -4.95 15.02 8.31
N PHE A 110 -5.86 15.63 7.54
CA PHE A 110 -7.02 14.92 7.00
C PHE A 110 -6.62 13.81 6.01
N LEU A 111 -5.78 14.12 5.01
CA LEU A 111 -5.37 13.16 3.98
C LEU A 111 -4.60 11.95 4.56
N TYR A 112 -3.61 12.22 5.41
CA TYR A 112 -2.87 11.15 6.08
C TYR A 112 -3.69 10.48 7.19
N GLY A 113 -4.62 11.21 7.82
CA GLY A 113 -5.56 10.67 8.78
C GLY A 113 -6.48 9.61 8.17
N ARG A 114 -7.00 9.91 6.97
CA ARG A 114 -7.78 8.97 6.15
C ARG A 114 -6.99 7.73 5.75
N SER A 115 -5.74 7.94 5.37
CA SER A 115 -4.83 6.83 5.04
C SER A 115 -4.58 5.96 6.28
N LEU A 116 -4.34 6.57 7.43
CA LEU A 116 -4.17 5.84 8.68
C LEU A 116 -5.44 5.09 9.11
N SER A 117 -6.63 5.69 8.96
CA SER A 117 -7.89 5.04 9.35
C SER A 117 -8.21 3.79 8.53
N SER A 118 -8.02 3.86 7.21
CA SER A 118 -8.21 2.70 6.33
C SER A 118 -7.21 1.57 6.60
N LEU A 119 -6.01 1.86 7.12
CA LEU A 119 -5.08 0.82 7.56
C LEU A 119 -5.49 0.14 8.86
N ILE A 120 -6.08 0.86 9.83
CA ILE A 120 -6.56 0.25 11.09
C ILE A 120 -7.51 -0.91 10.80
N GLU A 121 -8.32 -0.76 9.75
CA GLU A 121 -9.19 -1.81 9.24
C GLU A 121 -8.40 -2.96 8.60
N GLY A 122 -7.28 -2.69 7.93
CA GLY A 122 -6.37 -3.70 7.38
C GLY A 122 -5.51 -4.45 8.42
N VAL A 123 -5.39 -3.95 9.66
CA VAL A 123 -4.56 -4.58 10.71
C VAL A 123 -5.07 -5.97 11.08
N TRP A 124 -6.39 -6.19 11.13
CA TRP A 124 -6.94 -7.51 11.44
C TRP A 124 -6.52 -8.54 10.38
N LEU A 125 -6.54 -8.12 9.12
CA LEU A 125 -6.18 -8.94 7.98
C LEU A 125 -4.70 -9.30 8.00
N PHE A 126 -3.84 -8.32 8.31
CA PHE A 126 -2.42 -8.54 8.53
C PHE A 126 -2.18 -9.61 9.59
N PHE A 127 -2.87 -9.53 10.73
CA PHE A 127 -2.71 -10.48 11.81
C PHE A 127 -3.12 -11.89 11.38
N CYS A 128 -4.27 -12.04 10.72
CA CYS A 128 -4.71 -13.33 10.20
C CYS A 128 -3.75 -13.92 9.17
N PHE A 129 -3.26 -13.12 8.23
CA PHE A 129 -2.31 -13.59 7.22
C PHE A 129 -0.92 -13.87 7.80
N ALA A 130 -0.45 -13.07 8.76
CA ALA A 130 0.81 -13.32 9.45
C ALA A 130 0.76 -14.62 10.25
N LEU A 131 -0.38 -14.93 10.90
CA LEU A 131 -0.59 -16.22 11.55
C LEU A 131 -0.59 -17.37 10.55
N LEU A 132 -1.25 -17.21 9.39
CA LEU A 132 -1.20 -18.21 8.32
C LEU A 132 0.23 -18.40 7.80
N ALA A 133 1.00 -17.33 7.66
CA ALA A 133 2.41 -17.38 7.25
C ALA A 133 3.27 -18.19 8.22
N LEU A 134 3.12 -17.92 9.52
CA LEU A 134 3.83 -18.63 10.57
C LEU A 134 3.44 -20.11 10.67
N TYR A 135 2.20 -20.46 10.31
CA TYR A 135 1.69 -21.83 10.42
C TYR A 135 1.96 -22.69 9.18
N PHE A 136 1.88 -22.11 7.97
CA PHE A 136 1.95 -22.85 6.71
C PHE A 136 3.32 -22.80 6.01
N VAL A 137 4.25 -21.95 6.45
CA VAL A 137 5.50 -21.70 5.73
C VAL A 137 6.71 -21.96 6.62
N ASP A 138 7.34 -23.11 6.41
CA ASP A 138 8.69 -23.38 6.91
C ASP A 138 9.71 -22.55 6.11
N GLY A 139 10.69 -21.95 6.79
CA GLY A 139 11.77 -21.16 6.15
C GLY A 139 11.80 -19.67 6.50
N ILE A 140 11.00 -19.21 7.46
CA ILE A 140 11.15 -17.85 8.02
C ILE A 140 12.45 -17.80 8.82
N GLN A 141 13.47 -17.13 8.28
CA GLN A 141 14.73 -16.85 8.97
C GLN A 141 14.65 -15.46 9.57
N LEU A 142 14.10 -15.35 10.78
CA LEU A 142 14.03 -14.09 11.50
C LEU A 142 15.45 -13.65 11.90
N SER A 143 15.87 -12.45 11.48
CA SER A 143 17.09 -11.80 11.99
C SER A 143 17.04 -11.58 13.52
N GLY A 144 15.83 -11.43 14.07
CA GLY A 144 15.56 -11.37 15.50
C GLY A 144 14.10 -11.07 15.81
N TRP A 145 13.76 -11.01 17.10
CA TRP A 145 12.39 -10.69 17.57
C TRP A 145 11.89 -9.29 17.13
N TRP A 146 12.81 -8.39 16.80
CA TRP A 146 12.54 -7.03 16.33
C TRP A 146 12.18 -6.95 14.84
N ALA A 147 12.46 -7.99 14.04
CA ALA A 147 12.28 -7.96 12.60
C ALA A 147 10.80 -7.84 12.16
N PRO A 148 9.84 -8.61 12.71
CA PRO A 148 8.43 -8.47 12.32
C PRO A 148 7.80 -7.11 12.68
N PRO A 149 8.00 -6.56 13.89
CA PRO A 149 7.52 -5.21 14.21
C PRO A 149 8.13 -4.12 13.30
N LEU A 150 9.40 -4.24 12.94
CA LEU A 150 10.05 -3.29 12.03
C LEU A 150 9.49 -3.41 10.61
N ALA A 151 9.31 -4.63 10.10
CA ALA A 151 8.70 -4.87 8.79
C ALA A 151 7.28 -4.27 8.72
N PHE A 152 6.48 -4.46 9.78
CA PHE A 152 5.16 -3.84 9.90
C PHE A 152 5.24 -2.30 9.89
N LEU A 153 6.19 -1.70 10.61
CA LEU A 153 6.38 -0.25 10.62
C LEU A 153 6.77 0.28 9.24
N ILE A 154 7.70 -0.38 8.54
CA ILE A 154 8.13 -0.03 7.18
C ILE A 154 6.93 -0.08 6.23
N LEU A 155 6.12 -1.13 6.28
CA LEU A 155 4.89 -1.24 5.50
C LEU A 155 3.92 -0.11 5.82
N LEU A 156 3.61 0.09 7.10
CA LEU A 156 2.64 1.08 7.56
C LEU A 156 3.03 2.48 7.12
N VAL A 157 4.28 2.91 7.34
CA VAL A 157 4.74 4.25 6.98
C VAL A 157 4.75 4.44 5.47
N SER A 158 5.32 3.48 4.73
CA SER A 158 5.42 3.59 3.27
C SER A 158 4.05 3.59 2.58
N ALA A 159 3.14 2.76 3.07
CA ALA A 159 1.76 2.71 2.62
C ALA A 159 1.08 4.06 2.91
N ILE A 160 1.08 4.57 4.15
CA ILE A 160 0.41 5.86 4.50
C ILE A 160 0.88 7.01 3.60
N VAL A 161 2.18 7.08 3.30
CA VAL A 161 2.74 8.09 2.41
C VAL A 161 2.17 7.95 0.99
N TRP A 162 2.09 6.72 0.48
CA TRP A 162 1.47 6.43 -0.81
C TRP A 162 -0.02 6.78 -0.85
N GLY A 163 -0.80 6.38 0.15
CA GLY A 163 -2.22 6.71 0.27
C GLY A 163 -2.47 8.21 0.31
N GLY A 164 -1.69 8.96 1.10
CA GLY A 164 -1.80 10.41 1.18
C GLY A 164 -1.49 11.09 -0.16
N PHE A 165 -0.49 10.60 -0.88
CA PHE A 165 -0.18 11.06 -2.25
C PHE A 165 -1.34 10.80 -3.21
N LEU A 166 -1.89 9.58 -3.22
CA LEU A 166 -3.01 9.21 -4.08
C LEU A 166 -4.29 10.00 -3.78
N CYS A 167 -4.59 10.25 -2.51
CA CYS A 167 -5.71 11.10 -2.12
C CYS A 167 -5.62 12.49 -2.77
N VAL A 168 -4.43 13.10 -2.79
CA VAL A 168 -4.23 14.40 -3.46
C VAL A 168 -4.29 14.25 -4.97
N LEU A 169 -3.69 13.21 -5.54
CA LEU A 169 -3.72 12.96 -6.98
C LEU A 169 -5.16 12.86 -7.51
N PHE A 170 -6.04 12.18 -6.78
CA PHE A 170 -7.42 11.96 -7.19
C PHE A 170 -8.29 13.21 -7.09
N LEU A 171 -7.87 14.24 -6.34
CA LEU A 171 -8.51 15.56 -6.37
C LEU A 171 -8.46 16.19 -7.77
N PHE A 172 -7.42 15.90 -8.56
CA PHE A 172 -7.23 16.45 -9.89
C PHE A 172 -7.94 15.66 -10.99
N SER A 173 -8.48 14.47 -10.68
CA SER A 173 -9.15 13.64 -11.67
C SER A 173 -10.65 13.80 -11.66
N ARG A 174 -11.22 13.93 -12.86
CA ARG A 174 -12.67 13.82 -13.08
C ARG A 174 -13.12 12.36 -12.93
N ASP A 175 -12.36 11.43 -13.52
CA ASP A 175 -12.58 9.99 -13.44
C ASP A 175 -11.52 9.34 -12.55
N SER A 176 -11.87 9.16 -11.28
CA SER A 176 -10.98 8.52 -10.30
C SER A 176 -10.94 7.00 -10.45
N SER A 177 -11.90 6.40 -11.15
CA SER A 177 -11.92 4.94 -11.40
C SER A 177 -10.87 4.55 -12.43
N PHE A 178 -10.65 5.40 -13.45
CA PHE A 178 -9.54 5.23 -14.38
C PHE A 178 -8.18 5.30 -13.65
N LEU A 179 -7.97 6.33 -12.82
CA LEU A 179 -6.72 6.46 -12.05
C LEU A 179 -6.51 5.30 -11.07
N TYR A 180 -7.57 4.85 -10.40
CA TYR A 180 -7.54 3.66 -9.55
C TYR A 180 -6.96 2.47 -10.34
N THR A 181 -7.52 2.18 -11.51
CA THR A 181 -7.11 1.03 -12.34
C THR A 181 -5.67 1.17 -12.84
N VAL A 182 -5.28 2.36 -13.29
CA VAL A 182 -3.94 2.64 -13.85
C VAL A 182 -2.84 2.63 -12.78
N LEU A 183 -3.18 2.80 -11.51
CA LEU A 183 -2.20 2.80 -10.42
C LEU A 183 -2.17 1.48 -9.67
N ASP A 184 -3.33 0.85 -9.44
CA ASP A 184 -3.45 -0.38 -8.65
C ASP A 184 -2.95 -1.62 -9.40
N GLU A 185 -3.44 -1.85 -10.63
CA GLU A 185 -3.12 -3.07 -11.39
C GLU A 185 -1.63 -3.12 -11.77
N PRO A 186 -1.00 -2.02 -12.26
CA PRO A 186 0.44 -2.02 -12.50
C PRO A 186 1.25 -2.14 -11.22
N MET A 187 0.77 -1.61 -10.09
CA MET A 187 1.41 -1.81 -8.80
C MET A 187 1.42 -3.31 -8.44
N LEU A 188 0.30 -4.03 -8.58
CA LEU A 188 0.25 -5.48 -8.33
C LEU A 188 1.25 -6.26 -9.19
N ILE A 189 1.40 -5.89 -10.47
CA ILE A 189 2.24 -6.61 -11.43
C ILE A 189 3.72 -6.27 -11.24
N PHE A 190 4.07 -4.99 -11.17
CA PHE A 190 5.45 -4.52 -11.26
C PHE A 190 6.14 -4.29 -9.92
N SER A 191 5.40 -4.11 -8.81
CA SER A 191 6.02 -3.74 -7.52
C SER A 191 6.77 -4.87 -6.82
N GLY A 192 6.85 -6.06 -7.42
CA GLY A 192 7.58 -7.16 -6.81
C GLY A 192 6.71 -8.18 -6.08
N VAL A 193 5.38 -8.09 -6.16
CA VAL A 193 4.44 -8.96 -5.42
C VAL A 193 4.51 -10.40 -5.91
N ARG A 194 4.40 -10.62 -7.23
CA ARG A 194 4.40 -11.96 -7.85
C ARG A 194 5.77 -12.39 -8.38
N LEU A 195 6.55 -11.44 -8.89
CA LEU A 195 7.88 -11.67 -9.46
C LEU A 195 8.85 -10.60 -8.97
N PRO A 196 10.14 -10.91 -8.79
CA PRO A 196 11.11 -9.95 -8.31
C PRO A 196 11.39 -8.89 -9.38
N PRO A 197 11.53 -7.61 -9.02
CA PRO A 197 11.80 -6.52 -9.98
C PRO A 197 13.01 -6.77 -10.88
N MET A 198 14.01 -7.48 -10.34
CA MET A 198 15.25 -7.81 -11.06
C MET A 198 15.05 -8.75 -12.26
N ALA A 199 13.96 -9.52 -12.27
CA ALA A 199 13.61 -10.41 -13.37
C ALA A 199 12.98 -9.68 -14.58
N PHE A 200 12.56 -8.42 -14.41
CA PHE A 200 11.91 -7.66 -15.47
C PHE A 200 12.89 -7.10 -16.53
N PRO A 201 12.41 -6.88 -17.77
CA PRO A 201 13.15 -6.08 -18.76
C PRO A 201 13.28 -4.63 -18.30
N VAL A 202 14.20 -3.88 -18.92
CA VAL A 202 14.58 -2.51 -18.49
C VAL A 202 13.38 -1.58 -18.36
N TRP A 203 12.44 -1.59 -19.31
CA TRP A 203 11.26 -0.71 -19.27
C TRP A 203 10.34 -1.01 -18.06
N ALA A 204 10.14 -2.29 -17.74
CA ALA A 204 9.30 -2.71 -16.62
C ALA A 204 10.00 -2.48 -15.27
N LYS A 205 11.34 -2.54 -15.22
CA LYS A 205 12.12 -2.13 -14.06
C LYS A 205 11.91 -0.66 -13.71
N VAL A 206 11.91 0.22 -14.72
CA VAL A 206 11.65 1.65 -14.51
C VAL A 206 10.27 1.87 -13.88
N ILE A 207 9.25 1.18 -14.38
CA ILE A 207 7.89 1.25 -13.80
C ILE A 207 7.86 0.74 -12.36
N SER A 208 8.53 -0.38 -12.09
CA SER A 208 8.65 -0.96 -10.75
C SER A 208 9.22 0.06 -9.75
N PHE A 209 10.27 0.78 -10.13
CA PHE A 209 10.95 1.75 -9.26
C PHE A 209 10.14 3.03 -8.99
N CYS A 210 9.03 3.26 -9.70
CA CYS A 210 8.08 4.32 -9.36
C CYS A 210 7.23 3.99 -8.13
N PHE A 211 7.04 2.70 -7.82
CA PHE A 211 6.17 2.28 -6.72
C PHE A 211 6.97 2.14 -5.42
N PRO A 212 6.58 2.83 -4.33
CA PRO A 212 7.22 2.66 -3.02
C PRO A 212 7.07 1.23 -2.45
N LEU A 213 6.03 0.49 -2.87
CA LEU A 213 5.83 -0.92 -2.51
C LEU A 213 7.03 -1.79 -2.92
N THR A 214 7.71 -1.47 -4.02
CA THR A 214 8.90 -2.19 -4.49
C THR A 214 10.02 -2.21 -3.46
N TYR A 215 10.33 -1.04 -2.91
CA TYR A 215 11.38 -0.89 -1.91
C TYR A 215 10.93 -1.44 -0.55
N ALA A 216 9.65 -1.31 -0.21
CA ALA A 216 9.10 -1.88 1.01
C ALA A 216 9.21 -3.42 0.99
N LEU A 217 8.81 -4.06 -0.11
CA LEU A 217 8.90 -5.52 -0.27
C LEU A 217 10.34 -6.02 -0.26
N GLN A 218 11.28 -5.26 -0.83
CA GLN A 218 12.70 -5.60 -0.73
C GLN A 218 13.16 -5.67 0.73
N LEU A 219 12.89 -4.62 1.53
CA LEU A 219 13.27 -4.59 2.95
C LEU A 219 12.59 -5.67 3.78
N ILE A 220 11.31 -5.96 3.52
CA ILE A 220 10.57 -6.99 4.25
C ILE A 220 11.16 -8.37 3.98
N ARG A 221 11.59 -8.64 2.75
CA ARG A 221 12.20 -9.92 2.38
C ARG A 221 13.62 -10.06 2.93
N GLU A 222 14.41 -8.98 2.89
CA GLU A 222 15.70 -8.90 3.59
C GLU A 222 15.54 -9.22 5.11
N LEU A 223 14.46 -8.74 5.75
CA LEU A 223 14.19 -8.99 7.18
C LEU A 223 13.66 -10.38 7.51
N LEU A 224 12.74 -10.91 6.70
CA LEU A 224 11.96 -12.12 7.02
C LEU A 224 12.45 -13.38 6.32
N MET A 225 13.13 -13.25 5.17
CA MET A 225 13.60 -14.38 4.36
C MET A 225 15.12 -14.55 4.49
N GLU A 226 15.88 -13.46 4.45
CA GLU A 226 17.35 -13.49 4.43
C GLU A 226 17.99 -13.30 5.81
N GLY A 227 17.22 -12.85 6.80
CA GLY A 227 17.73 -12.57 8.14
C GLY A 227 18.77 -11.44 8.19
N ALA A 228 18.74 -10.51 7.23
CA ALA A 228 19.76 -9.48 7.06
C ALA A 228 19.90 -8.57 8.28
N SER A 229 21.14 -8.14 8.56
CA SER A 229 21.43 -7.22 9.66
C SER A 229 20.97 -5.79 9.34
N LEU A 230 20.68 -4.97 10.36
CA LEU A 230 20.34 -3.55 10.15
C LEU A 230 21.41 -2.79 9.36
N GLN A 231 22.70 -3.13 9.55
CA GLN A 231 23.81 -2.45 8.87
C GLN A 231 23.81 -2.69 7.36
N THR A 232 23.52 -3.93 6.94
CA THR A 232 23.44 -4.29 5.51
C THR A 232 22.22 -3.67 4.83
N MET A 233 21.16 -3.39 5.59
CA MET A 233 19.91 -2.81 5.09
C MET A 233 19.91 -1.28 5.00
N LEU A 234 20.88 -0.59 5.59
CA LEU A 234 20.95 0.88 5.61
C LEU A 234 20.83 1.52 4.20
N PRO A 235 21.50 1.01 3.15
CA PRO A 235 21.34 1.55 1.80
C PRO A 235 19.91 1.41 1.27
N SER A 236 19.30 0.24 1.43
CA SER A 236 17.92 -0.05 1.02
C SER A 236 16.92 0.84 1.78
N MET A 237 17.13 1.04 3.08
CA MET A 237 16.32 1.94 3.92
C MET A 237 16.47 3.40 3.48
N GLY A 238 17.69 3.84 3.14
CA GLY A 238 17.96 5.19 2.65
C GLY A 238 17.26 5.46 1.31
N LEU A 239 17.22 4.46 0.43
CA LEU A 239 16.52 4.56 -0.86
C LEU A 239 15.01 4.68 -0.65
N LEU A 240 14.40 3.81 0.17
CA LEU A 240 12.99 3.94 0.52
C LEU A 240 12.69 5.32 1.13
N ALA A 241 13.51 5.77 2.10
CA ALA A 241 13.32 7.07 2.73
C ALA A 241 13.38 8.24 1.73
N ALA A 242 14.29 8.18 0.75
CA ALA A 242 14.36 9.17 -0.31
C ALA A 242 13.08 9.18 -1.18
N VAL A 243 12.57 8.02 -1.57
CA VAL A 243 11.32 7.90 -2.33
C VAL A 243 10.13 8.43 -1.54
N LEU A 244 10.03 8.09 -0.25
CA LEU A 244 8.98 8.59 0.62
C LEU A 244 9.06 10.11 0.80
N LEU A 245 10.26 10.68 0.92
CA LEU A 245 10.45 12.13 1.00
C LEU A 245 9.98 12.82 -0.27
N VAL A 246 10.32 12.28 -1.45
CA VAL A 246 9.82 12.77 -2.74
C VAL A 246 8.30 12.73 -2.80
N LEU A 247 7.67 11.64 -2.35
CA LEU A 247 6.21 11.53 -2.32
C LEU A 247 5.58 12.53 -1.35
N VAL A 248 6.10 12.69 -0.13
CA VAL A 248 5.58 13.66 0.85
C VAL A 248 5.69 15.09 0.32
N THR A 249 6.82 15.44 -0.30
CA THR A 249 7.01 16.76 -0.91
C THR A 249 6.08 16.98 -2.10
N ALA A 250 5.90 15.97 -2.95
CA ALA A 250 4.92 16.01 -4.05
C ALA A 250 3.50 16.21 -3.52
N THR A 251 3.07 15.45 -2.51
CA THR A 251 1.76 15.60 -1.84
C THR A 251 1.55 17.03 -1.35
N PHE A 252 2.56 17.63 -0.69
CA PHE A 252 2.48 19.00 -0.21
C PHE A 252 2.35 20.04 -1.33
N VAL A 253 3.14 19.89 -2.39
CA VAL A 253 3.13 20.80 -3.56
C VAL A 253 1.80 20.69 -4.30
N LEU A 254 1.35 19.47 -4.59
CA LEU A 254 0.08 19.22 -5.28
C LEU A 254 -1.11 19.71 -4.46
N LEU A 255 -1.11 19.53 -3.14
CA LEU A 255 -2.17 20.04 -2.28
C LEU A 255 -2.25 21.57 -2.33
N LYS A 256 -1.11 22.27 -2.28
CA LYS A 256 -1.08 23.74 -2.43
C LYS A 256 -1.58 24.18 -3.81
N GLN A 257 -1.26 23.43 -4.86
CA GLN A 257 -1.76 23.71 -6.20
C GLN A 257 -3.28 23.51 -6.28
N ALA A 258 -3.80 22.42 -5.70
CA ALA A 258 -5.23 22.16 -5.61
C ALA A 258 -5.93 23.31 -4.90
N GLU A 259 -5.45 23.73 -3.73
CA GLU A 259 -6.03 24.84 -2.97
C GLU A 259 -6.04 26.16 -3.75
N LYS A 260 -4.95 26.47 -4.46
CA LYS A 260 -4.86 27.66 -5.29
C LYS A 260 -5.83 27.61 -6.47
N HIS A 261 -6.03 26.43 -7.06
CA HIS A 261 -6.98 26.23 -8.15
C HIS A 261 -8.41 26.40 -7.65
N MET A 262 -8.78 25.72 -6.56
CA MET A 262 -10.11 25.79 -5.95
C MET A 262 -10.50 27.21 -5.52
N LYS A 263 -9.56 27.99 -4.97
CA LYS A 263 -9.79 29.40 -4.62
C LYS A 263 -10.08 30.29 -5.84
N LYS A 264 -9.61 29.91 -7.03
CA LYS A 264 -9.83 30.67 -8.27
C LYS A 264 -11.13 30.25 -8.96
N THR A 265 -11.44 28.96 -8.99
CA THR A 265 -12.60 28.41 -9.71
C THR A 265 -13.88 28.40 -8.88
N GLY A 266 -13.78 28.42 -7.55
CA GLY A 266 -14.93 28.41 -6.64
C GLY A 266 -15.66 27.05 -6.57
N ASN A 267 -15.22 26.04 -7.32
CA ASN A 267 -15.83 24.71 -7.38
C ASN A 267 -14.78 23.62 -7.14
N MET A 268 -15.10 22.60 -6.34
CA MET A 268 -14.32 21.36 -6.28
C MET A 268 -14.87 20.23 -7.14
N VAL A 269 -16.14 20.35 -7.53
CA VAL A 269 -16.77 19.37 -8.41
C VAL A 269 -16.31 19.62 -9.84
N MET A 270 -15.35 18.80 -10.29
CA MET A 270 -15.01 18.67 -11.71
C MET A 270 -16.16 17.93 -12.39
N TYR A 271 -17.06 18.67 -13.04
CA TYR A 271 -18.19 18.11 -13.79
C TYR A 271 -17.75 17.41 -15.05
#